data_AF-A0A9N9NTY4-F1
#
_entry.id   AF-A0A9N9NTY4-F1
#
_cell.length_a   1.000
_cell.length_b   1.000
_cell.length_c   1.000
_cell.angle_alpha   90.00
_cell.angle_beta   90.00
_cell.angle_gamma   90.00
#
_symmetry.space_group_name_H-M   'P 1'
#
loop_
_entity.id
_entity.type
_entity.pdbx_description
1 polymer ?
#
loop_
_entity_poly.entity_id
_entity_poly.type
_entity_poly.pdbx_seq_one_letter_code
_entity_poly.pdbx_strand_id
1 'polypeptide(L)'
;LTETKFISWADEKKSAIDSVGMLLPNIEAKIIAEDGREMGYDDPGELCVRGPSVMKGYLNDECTTNKAFDKDGFLYMGDVAVMNKQGNLDITDRLKELIKYTGFQIAPAELEEIIISRPAVLDAAVLALT
;
A
#
# COMPACT_ATOMS: atom_id res chain seq x y z
N LEU A 1 9.04 4.10 1.59
CA LEU A 1 9.56 3.17 2.63
C LEU A 1 10.16 3.88 3.85
N THR A 2 9.93 5.19 4.07
CA THR A 2 10.53 5.94 5.20
C THR A 2 9.57 6.13 6.38
N GLU A 3 8.34 5.62 6.28
CA GLU A 3 7.23 6.02 7.17
C GLU A 3 6.76 4.91 8.11
N THR A 4 7.19 3.67 7.88
CA THR A 4 6.88 2.53 8.74
C THR A 4 8.00 1.50 8.68
N LYS A 5 8.57 1.20 9.85
CA LYS A 5 9.69 0.29 10.02
C LYS A 5 9.12 -1.06 10.51
N PHE A 6 8.69 -1.90 9.57
CA PHE A 6 8.10 -3.25 9.79
C PHE A 6 6.73 -3.23 10.48
N ILE A 7 5.66 -3.56 9.72
CA ILE A 7 4.27 -3.63 10.20
C ILE A 7 3.70 -5.04 10.23
N SER A 8 4.36 -5.98 9.56
CA SER A 8 3.91 -7.37 9.43
C SER A 8 5.06 -8.34 9.62
N TRP A 9 4.71 -9.57 9.98
CA TRP A 9 5.60 -10.73 10.00
C TRP A 9 5.06 -11.76 9.01
N ALA A 10 5.93 -12.27 8.15
CA ALA A 10 5.63 -13.39 7.27
C ALA A 10 6.09 -14.70 7.95
N ASP A 11 5.18 -15.64 8.12
CA ASP A 11 5.51 -17.01 8.55
C ASP A 11 5.92 -17.84 7.33
N GLU A 12 7.14 -18.37 7.33
CA GLU A 12 7.69 -19.20 6.23
C GLU A 12 6.85 -20.45 5.91
N LYS A 13 5.91 -20.87 6.77
CA LYS A 13 5.10 -22.08 6.57
C LYS A 13 3.63 -21.81 6.21
N LYS A 14 3.18 -20.57 6.16
CA LYS A 14 1.75 -20.25 5.95
C LYS A 14 1.42 -19.03 5.09
N SER A 15 2.41 -18.28 4.61
CA SER A 15 2.11 -17.24 3.63
C SER A 15 1.74 -17.88 2.29
N ALA A 16 0.53 -17.58 1.82
CA ALA A 16 0.29 -17.57 0.37
C ALA A 16 1.41 -16.72 -0.25
N ILE A 17 1.93 -17.14 -1.41
CA ILE A 17 3.15 -16.61 -2.03
C ILE A 17 3.12 -15.07 -2.24
N ASP A 18 1.93 -14.46 -2.11
CA ASP A 18 1.65 -13.04 -2.31
C ASP A 18 1.26 -12.27 -1.02
N SER A 19 1.34 -12.93 0.14
CA SER A 19 0.89 -12.34 1.40
C SER A 19 2.00 -11.62 2.15
N VAL A 20 1.70 -10.40 2.59
CA VAL A 20 2.58 -9.57 3.44
C VAL A 20 2.58 -10.07 4.89
N GLY A 21 1.70 -11.03 5.21
CA GLY A 21 1.65 -11.75 6.47
C GLY A 21 0.70 -11.13 7.48
N MET A 22 0.86 -11.50 8.75
CA MET A 22 0.02 -10.98 9.84
C MET A 22 0.63 -9.71 10.45
N LEU A 23 -0.22 -8.83 10.98
CA LEU A 23 0.21 -7.64 11.71
C LEU A 23 1.03 -8.02 12.95
N LEU A 24 2.03 -7.20 13.27
CA LEU A 24 2.77 -7.35 14.53
C LEU A 24 1.87 -7.03 15.72
N PRO A 25 2.18 -7.58 16.92
CA PRO A 25 1.44 -7.24 18.14
C PRO A 25 1.45 -5.73 18.40
N ASN A 26 0.30 -5.20 18.83
CA ASN A 26 0.06 -3.77 19.06
C ASN A 26 0.04 -2.89 17.79
N ILE A 27 -0.10 -3.51 16.62
CA ILE A 27 -0.44 -2.81 15.38
C ILE A 27 -1.90 -3.10 15.04
N GLU A 28 -2.65 -2.03 14.81
CA GLU A 28 -4.02 -2.08 14.30
C GLU A 28 -3.99 -1.68 12.83
N ALA A 29 -4.73 -2.40 11.99
CA ALA A 29 -4.95 -2.00 10.61
C ALA A 29 -6.43 -2.08 10.27
N LYS A 30 -6.86 -1.17 9.40
CA LYS A 30 -8.18 -1.17 8.79
C LYS A 30 -8.04 -1.01 7.28
N ILE A 31 -8.95 -1.63 6.54
CA ILE A 31 -9.09 -1.45 5.10
C ILE A 31 -10.25 -0.49 4.90
N ILE A 32 -10.04 0.58 4.13
CA ILE A 32 -11.08 1.56 3.86
C ILE A 32 -11.35 1.66 2.35
N ALA A 33 -12.60 1.89 1.97
CA ALA A 33 -12.94 2.26 0.60
C ALA A 33 -12.62 3.75 0.35
N GLU A 34 -12.63 4.14 -0.93
CA GLU A 34 -12.44 5.54 -1.35
C GLU A 34 -13.46 6.51 -0.74
N ASP A 35 -14.64 6.01 -0.35
CA ASP A 35 -15.69 6.78 0.32
C ASP A 35 -15.50 6.90 1.84
N GLY A 36 -14.41 6.34 2.38
CA GLY A 36 -14.05 6.37 3.79
C GLY A 36 -14.77 5.33 4.66
N ARG A 37 -15.50 4.37 4.07
CA ARG A 37 -16.11 3.26 4.83
C ARG A 37 -15.10 2.16 5.09
N GLU A 38 -15.19 1.54 6.25
CA GLU A 38 -14.41 0.35 6.56
C GLU A 38 -14.93 -0.85 5.75
N MET A 39 -14.01 -1.54 5.09
CA MET A 39 -14.29 -2.72 4.29
C MET A 39 -14.20 -4.00 5.14
N GLY A 40 -14.93 -5.03 4.70
CA GLY A 40 -14.91 -6.34 5.34
C GLY A 40 -13.67 -7.15 4.98
N TYR A 41 -13.63 -8.38 5.49
CA TYR A 41 -12.64 -9.36 5.04
C TYR A 41 -12.86 -9.71 3.57
N ASP A 42 -11.77 -9.99 2.86
CA ASP A 42 -11.73 -10.40 1.46
C ASP A 42 -12.16 -9.29 0.46
N ASP A 43 -12.40 -8.06 0.93
CA ASP A 43 -12.68 -6.89 0.10
C ASP A 43 -11.44 -5.98 -0.03
N PRO A 44 -11.11 -5.49 -1.25
CA PRO A 44 -9.99 -4.58 -1.46
C PRO A 44 -10.30 -3.14 -1.05
N GLY A 45 -9.31 -2.45 -0.50
CA GLY A 45 -9.36 -1.02 -0.19
C GLY A 45 -8.01 -0.46 0.23
N GLU A 46 -7.97 0.83 0.57
CA GLU A 46 -6.76 1.48 1.05
C GLU A 46 -6.39 0.98 2.46
N LEU A 47 -5.13 0.60 2.63
CA LEU A 47 -4.59 0.15 3.89
C LEU A 47 -4.30 1.36 4.81
N CYS A 48 -4.88 1.31 6.00
CA CYS A 48 -4.62 2.28 7.07
C CYS A 48 -4.08 1.58 8.31
N VAL A 49 -3.00 2.10 8.92
CA VAL A 49 -2.35 1.45 10.07
C VAL A 49 -2.15 2.40 11.25
N ARG A 50 -2.25 1.87 12.46
CA ARG A 50 -2.00 2.58 13.72
C ARG A 50 -1.16 1.70 14.64
N GLY A 51 -0.17 2.29 15.29
CA GLY A 51 0.65 1.55 16.24
C GLY A 51 1.90 2.31 16.68
N PRO A 52 2.67 1.76 17.63
CA PRO A 52 3.86 2.40 18.17
C PRO A 52 5.00 2.55 17.14
N SER A 53 4.96 1.75 16.08
CA SER A 53 5.94 1.77 14.98
C SER A 53 5.59 2.76 13.86
N VAL A 54 4.44 3.45 13.94
CA VAL A 54 4.00 4.43 12.94
C VAL A 54 4.68 5.78 13.21
N MET A 55 5.10 6.47 12.15
CA MET A 55 5.69 7.80 12.28
C MET A 55 4.75 8.78 13.01
N LYS A 56 5.31 9.79 13.67
CA LYS A 56 4.50 10.84 14.33
C LYS A 56 4.01 11.93 13.37
N GLY A 57 4.55 11.96 12.15
CA GLY A 57 4.32 13.01 11.17
C GLY A 57 5.60 13.41 10.45
N TYR A 58 5.43 14.32 9.50
CA TYR A 58 6.52 14.87 8.71
C TYR A 58 7.14 16.08 9.43
N LEU A 59 8.47 16.13 9.42
CA LEU A 59 9.22 17.21 10.06
C LEU A 59 8.87 18.56 9.39
N ASN A 60 8.38 19.50 10.19
CA ASN A 60 8.01 20.86 9.78
C ASN A 60 6.90 20.94 8.70
N ASP A 61 6.11 19.88 8.51
CA ASP A 61 4.99 19.90 7.57
C ASP A 61 3.72 19.34 8.22
N GLU A 62 3.06 20.20 9.00
CA GLU A 62 1.81 19.89 9.69
C GLU A 62 0.65 19.66 8.71
N CYS A 63 0.67 20.30 7.54
CA CYS A 63 -0.38 20.13 6.52
C CYS A 63 -0.33 18.73 5.93
N THR A 64 0.86 18.25 5.57
CA THR A 64 1.05 16.89 5.05
C THR A 64 0.87 15.85 6.14
N THR A 65 1.28 16.16 7.38
CA THR A 65 1.01 15.31 8.55
C THR A 65 -0.50 15.12 8.74
N ASN A 66 -1.28 16.18 8.81
CA ASN A 66 -2.74 16.09 9.01
C ASN A 66 -3.48 15.40 7.86
N LYS A 67 -2.90 15.38 6.65
CA LYS A 67 -3.45 14.64 5.50
C LYS A 67 -3.08 13.16 5.51
N ALA A 68 -1.94 12.82 6.11
CA ALA A 68 -1.47 11.45 6.20
C ALA A 68 -2.22 10.65 7.29
N PHE A 69 -2.82 11.32 8.27
CA PHE A 69 -3.60 10.66 9.31
C PHE A 69 -5.10 10.85 9.14
N ASP A 70 -5.85 9.78 9.42
CA ASP A 70 -7.29 9.83 9.63
C ASP A 70 -7.63 10.42 11.01
N LYS A 71 -8.90 10.80 11.20
CA LYS A 71 -9.46 11.38 12.43
C LYS A 71 -9.20 10.53 13.67
N ASP A 72 -9.11 9.21 13.49
CA ASP A 72 -8.87 8.23 14.55
C ASP A 72 -7.38 7.90 14.75
N GLY A 73 -6.48 8.63 14.08
CA GLY A 73 -5.03 8.49 14.20
C GLY A 73 -4.43 7.33 13.41
N PHE A 74 -5.12 6.85 12.37
CA PHE A 74 -4.58 5.85 11.45
C PHE A 74 -3.80 6.54 10.33
N LEU A 75 -2.61 6.04 10.01
CA LEU A 75 -1.81 6.50 8.87
C LEU A 75 -2.35 5.85 7.59
N TYR A 76 -2.71 6.68 6.61
CA TYR A 76 -2.98 6.25 5.23
C TYR A 76 -1.67 5.78 4.58
N MET A 77 -1.60 4.51 4.19
CA MET A 77 -0.38 3.95 3.58
C MET A 77 -0.30 4.24 2.07
N GLY A 78 -1.43 4.54 1.43
CA GLY A 78 -1.49 4.71 -0.03
C GLY A 78 -1.24 3.41 -0.79
N ASP A 79 -1.42 2.26 -0.14
CA ASP A 79 -1.34 0.92 -0.73
C ASP A 79 -2.75 0.29 -0.68
N VAL A 80 -3.17 -0.42 -1.73
CA VAL A 80 -4.42 -1.18 -1.77
C VAL A 80 -4.14 -2.58 -1.23
N ALA A 81 -4.87 -2.96 -0.18
CA ALA A 81 -4.73 -4.26 0.45
C ALA A 81 -6.08 -4.93 0.69
N VAL A 82 -6.02 -6.26 0.81
CA VAL A 82 -7.12 -7.13 1.19
C VAL A 82 -6.71 -7.82 2.49
N MET A 83 -7.60 -7.85 3.47
CA MET A 83 -7.40 -8.63 4.70
C MET A 83 -8.26 -9.89 4.65
N ASN A 84 -7.64 -11.06 4.78
CA ASN A 84 -8.38 -12.31 4.81
C ASN A 84 -8.90 -12.63 6.22
N LYS A 85 -9.84 -13.57 6.32
CA LYS A 85 -10.43 -14.01 7.60
C LYS A 85 -9.45 -14.68 8.57
N GLN A 86 -8.26 -15.03 8.09
CA GLN A 86 -7.19 -15.62 8.90
C GLN A 86 -6.27 -14.54 9.50
N GLY A 87 -6.49 -13.27 9.16
CA GLY A 87 -5.70 -12.12 9.62
C GLY A 87 -4.43 -11.89 8.80
N ASN A 88 -4.28 -12.55 7.65
CA ASN A 88 -3.22 -12.22 6.71
C ASN A 88 -3.64 -11.03 5.85
N LEU A 89 -2.67 -10.20 5.54
CA LEU A 89 -2.82 -9.02 4.72
C LEU A 89 -2.09 -9.23 3.40
N ASP A 90 -2.81 -9.05 2.30
CA ASP A 90 -2.32 -9.19 0.94
C ASP A 90 -2.35 -7.80 0.30
N ILE A 91 -1.21 -7.29 -0.19
CA ILE A 91 -1.15 -6.00 -0.89
C ILE A 91 -1.34 -6.28 -2.38
N THR A 92 -2.44 -5.79 -2.95
CA THR A 92 -2.83 -6.07 -4.33
C THR A 92 -2.38 -4.98 -5.28
N ASP A 93 -2.26 -3.74 -4.81
CA ASP A 93 -1.88 -2.61 -5.66
C ASP A 93 -1.27 -1.46 -4.84
N ARG A 94 -0.68 -0.48 -5.49
CA ARG A 94 -0.25 0.79 -4.90
C ARG A 94 -1.05 1.93 -5.49
N LEU A 95 -1.71 2.73 -4.64
CA LEU A 95 -2.45 3.91 -5.11
C LEU A 95 -1.55 4.94 -5.81
N LYS A 96 -0.24 4.96 -5.53
CA LYS A 96 0.70 5.93 -6.11
C LYS A 96 2.07 5.33 -6.43
N GLU A 97 2.14 4.29 -7.26
CA GLU A 97 3.36 4.09 -8.02
C GLU A 97 3.40 5.10 -9.16
N LEU A 98 4.11 6.21 -8.93
CA LEU A 98 4.34 7.23 -9.94
C LEU A 98 5.85 7.33 -10.17
N ILE A 99 6.29 6.95 -11.36
CA ILE A 99 7.64 7.22 -11.86
C ILE A 99 7.71 8.72 -12.17
N LYS A 100 8.62 9.43 -11.50
CA LYS A 100 8.92 10.82 -11.83
C LYS A 100 9.91 10.87 -12.98
N TYR A 101 9.43 11.22 -14.18
CA TYR A 101 10.26 11.40 -15.36
C TYR A 101 10.23 12.86 -15.82
N THR A 102 11.37 13.55 -15.75
CA THR A 102 11.53 14.94 -16.24
C THR A 102 10.47 15.94 -15.74
N GLY A 103 9.95 15.75 -14.51
CA GLY A 103 8.93 16.60 -13.90
C GLY A 103 7.49 16.13 -14.09
N PHE A 104 7.26 15.06 -14.86
CA PHE A 104 5.96 14.41 -15.03
C PHE A 104 5.84 13.19 -14.11
N GLN A 105 4.63 12.92 -13.63
CA GLN A 105 4.28 11.75 -12.84
C GLN A 105 3.59 10.75 -13.75
N ILE A 106 4.15 9.56 -13.93
CA ILE A 106 3.61 8.52 -14.81
C ILE A 106 3.48 7.22 -14.03
N ALA A 107 2.32 6.56 -14.10
CA ALA A 107 2.13 5.26 -13.47
C ALA A 107 2.84 4.15 -14.28
N PRO A 108 3.61 3.23 -13.66
CA PRO A 108 4.19 2.09 -14.36
C PRO A 108 3.15 1.26 -15.11
N ALA A 109 1.98 1.03 -14.49
CA ALA A 109 0.89 0.27 -15.09
C ALA A 109 0.40 0.86 -16.43
N GLU A 110 0.31 2.19 -16.55
CA GLU A 110 -0.05 2.84 -17.82
C GLU A 110 1.01 2.57 -18.91
N LEU A 111 2.29 2.60 -18.54
CA LEU A 111 3.38 2.29 -19.46
C LEU A 111 3.36 0.81 -19.86
N GLU A 112 3.11 -0.10 -18.93
CA GLU A 112 2.99 -1.54 -19.16
C GLU A 112 1.84 -1.85 -20.12
N GLU A 113 0.66 -1.27 -19.90
CA GLU A 113 -0.52 -1.45 -20.77
C GLU A 113 -0.24 -0.99 -22.21
N ILE A 114 0.43 0.17 -22.38
CA ILE A 114 0.86 0.66 -23.70
C ILE A 114 1.84 -0.32 -24.35
N ILE A 115 2.75 -0.92 -23.59
CA ILE A 115 3.75 -1.86 -24.12
C ILE A 115 3.08 -3.19 -24.51
N ILE A 116 2.18 -3.72 -23.67
CA ILE A 116 1.41 -4.96 -23.89
C ILE A 116 0.43 -4.81 -25.06
N SER A 117 -0.06 -3.60 -25.35
CA SER A 117 -0.92 -3.35 -26.51
C SER A 117 -0.27 -3.73 -27.87
N ARG A 118 1.05 -3.95 -27.90
CA ARG A 118 1.78 -4.37 -29.10
C ARG A 118 1.70 -5.89 -29.28
N PRO A 119 1.25 -6.39 -30.45
CA PRO A 119 1.05 -7.83 -30.68
C PRO A 119 2.34 -8.67 -30.67
N ALA A 120 3.53 -8.05 -30.64
CA ALA A 120 4.81 -8.73 -30.53
C ALA A 120 5.29 -8.91 -29.07
N VAL A 121 4.55 -8.38 -28.10
CA VAL A 121 4.88 -8.43 -26.67
C VAL A 121 3.87 -9.33 -25.96
N LEU A 122 4.36 -10.32 -25.22
CA LEU A 122 3.52 -11.21 -24.43
C LEU A 122 3.22 -10.63 -23.04
N ASP A 123 4.21 -9.96 -22.45
CA ASP A 123 4.13 -9.39 -21.10
C ASP A 123 5.18 -8.28 -20.95
N ALA A 124 4.95 -7.32 -20.05
CA ALA A 124 5.85 -6.20 -19.79
C ALA A 124 5.81 -5.77 -18.32
N ALA A 125 6.99 -5.49 -17.76
CA ALA A 125 7.14 -4.89 -16.43
C ALA A 125 7.99 -3.61 -16.53
N VAL A 126 7.56 -2.54 -15.89
CA VAL A 126 8.20 -1.22 -15.92
C VAL A 126 8.77 -0.91 -14.55
N LEU A 127 10.10 -0.78 -14.51
CA LEU A 127 10.84 -0.46 -13.29
C LEU A 127 11.59 0.87 -13.47
N ALA A 128 11.54 1.71 -12.44
CA ALA A 128 12.41 2.88 -12.38
C ALA A 128 13.84 2.45 -12.02
N LEU A 129 14.80 2.72 -12.92
CA LEU A 129 16.23 2.56 -12.62
C LEU A 129 16.76 3.85 -11.98
N THR A 130 17.46 3.71 -10.86
CA THR A 130 18.12 4.81 -10.12
C THR A 130 19.60 4.85 -10.45
#